data_AF-A0A7C4ZJ93-F1
#
_entry.id   AF-A0A7C4ZJ93-F1
#
_cell.length_a   1.000
_cell.length_b   1.000
_cell.length_c   1.000
_cell.angle_alpha   90.00
_cell.angle_beta   90.00
_cell.angle_gamma   90.00
#
_symmetry.space_group_name_H-M   'P 1'
#
loop_
_entity.id
_entity.type
_entity.pdbx_description
1 polymer ?
#
loop_
_entity_poly.entity_id
_entity_poly.type
_entity_poly.pdbx_seq_one_letter_code
_entity_poly.pdbx_strand_id
1 'polypeptide(L)'
;MGAKREVKDLQEIMTQLWPWYVSGPLLGLIVPLLLWLGNKDFGISANLRHICAMWPGKKPAFFQYDWRGQTWNLVFMLGLVAGGWVATFLYPGDSVHLNPTVLERLHAWGLGSPQSIVPPELFATSVLASWKAWAYLLGGGFLIGFGARYGGGCTSGHAISGLAMLQLPSLVAVVFFFVGGLISAWWIVPRVVVWLIGGGA
;
A
#
# COMPACT_ATOMS: atom_id res chain seq x y z
N MET A 1 30.01 19.94 16.34
CA MET A 1 29.34 20.54 15.16
C MET A 1 29.24 19.58 13.96
N GLY A 2 30.19 18.64 13.75
CA GLY A 2 30.13 17.68 12.64
C GLY A 2 28.97 16.68 12.66
N ALA A 3 28.74 15.99 13.79
CA ALA A 3 27.68 14.97 13.87
C ALA A 3 26.25 15.50 13.62
N LYS A 4 25.92 16.72 14.07
CA LYS A 4 24.62 17.34 13.78
C LYS A 4 24.45 17.72 12.29
N ARG A 5 25.56 17.96 11.59
CA ARG A 5 25.56 18.27 10.15
C ARG A 5 25.41 16.99 9.33
N GLU A 6 26.18 15.95 9.66
CA GLU A 6 26.05 14.63 9.00
C GLU A 6 24.66 14.01 9.19
N VAL A 7 24.06 14.12 10.37
CA VAL A 7 22.69 13.64 10.61
C VAL A 7 21.67 14.42 9.77
N LYS A 8 21.88 15.73 9.59
CA LYS A 8 21.01 16.57 8.75
C LYS A 8 21.15 16.21 7.27
N ASP A 9 22.37 15.98 6.81
CA ASP A 9 22.66 15.58 5.43
C ASP A 9 22.09 14.18 5.11
N LEU A 10 22.22 13.23 6.03
CA LEU A 10 21.61 11.89 5.93
C LEU A 10 20.08 11.95 5.92
N GLN A 11 19.49 12.80 6.76
CA GLN A 11 18.05 13.00 6.82
C GLN A 11 17.54 13.56 5.49
N GLU A 12 18.21 14.58 4.93
CA GLU A 12 17.87 15.19 3.64
C GLU A 12 17.98 14.19 2.48
N ILE A 13 19.02 13.35 2.47
CA ILE A 13 19.19 12.27 1.49
C ILE A 13 18.08 11.21 1.60
N MET A 14 17.61 10.93 2.81
CA MET A 14 16.56 9.92 3.05
C MET A 14 15.14 10.43 2.79
N THR A 15 14.88 11.73 2.97
CA THR A 15 13.54 12.31 2.81
C THR A 15 13.26 12.83 1.40
N GLN A 16 14.29 13.07 0.58
CA GLN A 16 14.09 13.45 -0.81
C GLN A 16 13.48 12.31 -1.63
N LEU A 17 12.73 12.64 -2.69
CA LEU A 17 12.27 11.65 -3.65
C LEU A 17 13.46 11.12 -4.45
N TRP A 18 13.80 9.85 -4.26
CA TRP A 18 14.85 9.21 -5.05
C TRP A 18 14.42 9.07 -6.50
N PRO A 19 15.33 9.33 -7.47
CA PRO A 19 15.01 9.12 -8.86
C PRO A 19 14.58 7.67 -9.12
N TRP A 20 13.58 7.49 -9.98
CA TRP A 20 13.00 6.18 -10.28
C TRP A 20 14.02 5.17 -10.81
N TYR A 21 15.05 5.64 -11.51
CA TYR A 21 16.14 4.80 -12.04
C TYR A 21 17.13 4.33 -10.95
N VAL A 22 17.03 4.85 -9.74
CA VAL A 22 17.77 4.36 -8.56
C VAL A 22 16.88 3.43 -7.75
N SER A 23 15.70 3.90 -7.36
CA SER A 23 14.77 3.13 -6.52
C SER A 23 14.26 1.87 -7.22
N GLY A 24 14.00 1.92 -8.53
CA GLY A 24 13.52 0.79 -9.33
C GLY A 24 14.49 -0.39 -9.32
N PRO A 25 15.74 -0.21 -9.79
CA PRO A 25 16.74 -1.28 -9.74
C PRO A 25 17.02 -1.79 -8.32
N LEU A 26 17.06 -0.92 -7.30
CA LEU A 26 17.24 -1.36 -5.91
C LEU A 26 16.11 -2.27 -5.44
N LEU A 27 14.85 -1.90 -5.69
CA LEU A 27 13.69 -2.73 -5.37
C LEU A 27 13.68 -4.04 -6.16
N GLY A 28 14.07 -3.99 -7.45
CA GLY A 28 14.20 -5.16 -8.29
C GLY A 28 15.27 -6.13 -7.80
N LEU A 29 16.40 -5.63 -7.30
CA LEU A 29 17.52 -6.43 -6.78
C LEU A 29 17.25 -7.05 -5.40
N ILE A 30 16.33 -6.48 -4.61
CA ILE A 30 15.92 -7.08 -3.33
C ILE A 30 15.35 -8.48 -3.53
N VAL A 31 14.61 -8.73 -4.63
CA VAL A 31 14.02 -10.05 -4.89
C VAL A 31 15.07 -11.14 -5.11
N PRO A 32 16.00 -11.05 -6.09
CA PRO A 32 17.03 -12.07 -6.26
C PRO A 32 17.95 -12.17 -5.04
N LEU A 33 18.19 -11.07 -4.31
CA LEU A 33 18.95 -11.11 -3.06
C LEU A 33 18.23 -11.97 -2.00
N LEU A 34 16.92 -11.80 -1.79
CA LEU A 34 16.15 -12.60 -0.84
C LEU A 34 16.04 -14.07 -1.25
N LEU A 35 15.92 -14.34 -2.55
CA LEU A 35 15.94 -15.69 -3.10
C LEU A 35 17.31 -16.35 -2.89
N TRP A 36 18.40 -15.62 -3.12
CA TRP A 36 19.76 -16.12 -2.93
C TRP A 36 20.11 -16.36 -1.45
N LEU A 37 19.73 -15.42 -0.57
CA LEU A 37 20.13 -15.46 0.84
C LEU A 37 19.33 -16.48 1.68
N GLY A 38 18.14 -16.89 1.23
CA GLY A 38 17.31 -17.79 2.03
C GLY A 38 16.13 -18.43 1.32
N ASN A 39 16.09 -18.40 -0.01
CA ASN A 39 14.98 -18.92 -0.83
C ASN A 39 13.60 -18.44 -0.33
N LYS A 40 13.53 -17.16 0.04
CA LYS A 40 12.35 -16.56 0.67
C LYS A 40 11.53 -15.79 -0.35
N ASP A 41 10.25 -16.11 -0.41
CA ASP A 41 9.30 -15.37 -1.26
C ASP A 41 9.03 -13.97 -0.70
N PHE A 42 8.71 -13.02 -1.58
CA PHE A 42 8.32 -11.66 -1.22
C PHE A 42 6.83 -11.45 -1.53
N GLY A 43 5.97 -11.46 -0.52
CA GLY A 43 4.52 -11.37 -0.72
C GLY A 43 3.77 -10.86 0.51
N ILE A 44 2.94 -9.82 0.31
CA ILE A 44 2.15 -9.22 1.40
C ILE A 44 0.76 -9.87 1.50
N SER A 45 0.05 -10.09 0.38
CA SER A 45 -1.34 -10.58 0.40
C SER A 45 -1.49 -11.98 0.98
N ALA A 46 -0.48 -12.84 0.81
CA ALA A 46 -0.46 -14.18 1.39
C ALA A 46 -0.50 -14.15 2.94
N ASN A 47 -0.01 -13.08 3.58
CA ASN A 47 -0.05 -12.92 5.03
C ASN A 47 -1.47 -12.90 5.59
N LEU A 48 -2.45 -12.36 4.85
CA LEU A 48 -3.85 -12.44 5.27
C LEU A 48 -4.32 -13.89 5.39
N ARG A 49 -3.93 -14.75 4.44
CA ARG A 49 -4.22 -16.19 4.49
C ARG A 49 -3.47 -16.88 5.62
N HIS A 50 -2.20 -16.54 5.85
CA HIS A 50 -1.41 -17.08 6.96
C HIS A 50 -2.06 -16.74 8.30
N ILE A 51 -2.57 -15.51 8.48
CA ILE A 51 -3.29 -15.09 9.68
C ILE A 51 -4.58 -15.89 9.87
N CYS A 52 -5.36 -16.09 8.82
CA CYS A 52 -6.55 -16.97 8.90
C CYS A 52 -6.17 -18.42 9.24
N ALA A 53 -5.02 -18.92 8.75
CA ALA A 53 -4.52 -20.25 9.05
C ALA A 53 -4.01 -20.40 10.50
N MET A 54 -3.63 -19.30 11.17
CA MET A 54 -3.25 -19.31 12.59
C MET A 54 -4.46 -19.51 13.53
N TRP A 55 -5.69 -19.27 13.06
CA TRP A 55 -6.88 -19.38 13.89
C TRP A 55 -7.02 -20.81 14.47
N PRO A 56 -7.18 -20.96 15.80
CA PRO A 56 -7.18 -22.26 16.48
C PRO A 56 -8.48 -23.06 16.33
N GLY A 57 -9.52 -22.49 15.70
CA GLY A 57 -10.83 -23.13 15.53
C GLY A 57 -10.99 -23.97 14.25
N LYS A 58 -12.22 -24.48 14.06
CA LYS A 58 -12.63 -25.13 12.80
C LYS A 58 -12.47 -24.14 11.65
N LYS A 59 -11.69 -24.53 10.65
CA LYS A 59 -11.41 -23.71 9.46
C LYS A 59 -11.60 -24.52 8.18
N PRO A 60 -12.04 -23.89 7.09
CA PRO A 60 -12.08 -24.51 5.77
C PRO A 60 -10.74 -25.15 5.39
N ALA A 61 -10.77 -26.20 4.56
CA ALA A 61 -9.57 -26.91 4.08
C ALA A 61 -8.53 -25.95 3.46
N PHE A 62 -8.98 -24.85 2.85
CA PHE A 62 -8.12 -23.81 2.31
C PHE A 62 -7.13 -23.18 3.32
N PHE A 63 -7.49 -23.11 4.60
CA PHE A 63 -6.66 -22.57 5.69
C PHE A 63 -5.97 -23.66 6.52
N GLN A 64 -6.11 -24.93 6.13
CA GLN A 64 -5.47 -26.06 6.79
C GLN A 64 -4.16 -26.39 6.06
N TYR A 65 -3.10 -25.65 6.39
CA TYR A 65 -1.75 -25.92 5.91
C TYR A 65 -0.73 -25.44 6.96
N ASP A 66 0.52 -25.85 6.78
CA ASP A 66 1.60 -25.37 7.65
C ASP A 66 1.98 -23.92 7.31
N TRP A 67 1.40 -22.98 8.05
CA TRP A 67 1.71 -21.56 7.92
C TRP A 67 3.08 -21.21 8.52
N ARG A 68 3.69 -22.07 9.35
CA ARG A 68 4.97 -21.77 10.02
C ARG A 68 6.12 -21.72 9.03
N GLY A 69 6.04 -22.46 7.92
CA GLY A 69 6.97 -22.34 6.79
C GLY A 69 7.02 -20.94 6.17
N GLN A 70 6.02 -20.10 6.44
CA GLN A 70 5.88 -18.75 5.88
C GLN A 70 6.07 -17.65 6.93
N THR A 71 6.67 -17.98 8.09
CA THR A 71 6.90 -17.04 9.20
C THR A 71 7.70 -15.81 8.78
N TRP A 72 8.60 -15.95 7.79
CA TRP A 72 9.34 -14.81 7.24
C TRP A 72 8.42 -13.69 6.75
N ASN A 73 7.38 -14.04 5.98
CA ASN A 73 6.46 -13.06 5.41
C ASN A 73 5.64 -12.35 6.50
N LEU A 74 5.31 -13.06 7.58
CA LEU A 74 4.63 -12.50 8.75
C LEU A 74 5.53 -11.51 9.50
N VAL A 75 6.78 -11.86 9.75
CA VAL A 75 7.77 -10.98 10.37
C VAL A 75 8.03 -9.75 9.50
N PHE A 76 8.14 -9.93 8.18
CA PHE A 76 8.28 -8.84 7.23
C PHE A 76 7.08 -7.88 7.26
N MET A 77 5.85 -8.40 7.28
CA MET A 77 4.64 -7.59 7.40
C MET A 77 4.62 -6.80 8.73
N LEU A 78 5.00 -7.42 9.84
CA LEU A 78 5.11 -6.73 11.13
C LEU A 78 6.18 -5.64 11.10
N GLY A 79 7.33 -5.91 10.47
CA GLY A 79 8.39 -4.94 10.27
C GLY A 79 7.95 -3.73 9.44
N LEU A 80 7.14 -3.95 8.40
CA LEU A 80 6.52 -2.87 7.61
C LEU A 80 5.61 -1.97 8.46
N VAL A 81 4.75 -2.57 9.29
CA VAL A 81 3.85 -1.82 10.19
C VAL A 81 4.65 -1.04 11.24
N ALA A 82 5.60 -1.71 11.90
CA ALA A 82 6.45 -1.09 12.91
C ALA A 82 7.31 0.03 12.31
N GLY A 83 7.89 -0.19 11.12
CA GLY A 83 8.67 0.80 10.39
C GLY A 83 7.86 2.03 10.02
N GLY A 84 6.63 1.84 9.53
CA GLY A 84 5.70 2.95 9.25
C GLY A 84 5.36 3.76 10.51
N TRP A 85 5.13 3.08 11.63
CA TRP A 85 4.89 3.75 12.92
C TRP A 85 6.12 4.52 13.42
N VAL A 86 7.33 3.92 13.34
CA VAL A 86 8.56 4.62 13.71
C VAL A 86 8.81 5.84 12.80
N ALA A 87 8.49 5.72 11.51
CA ALA A 87 8.68 6.81 10.54
C ALA A 87 7.86 8.06 10.91
N THR A 88 6.70 7.93 11.55
CA THR A 88 5.92 9.11 11.98
C THR A 88 6.62 9.97 13.03
N PHE A 89 7.55 9.39 13.78
CA PHE A 89 8.34 10.12 14.79
C PHE A 89 9.66 10.66 14.23
N LEU A 90 10.27 9.93 13.30
CA LEU A 90 11.58 10.29 12.73
C LEU A 90 11.47 11.33 11.61
N TYR A 91 10.37 11.31 10.85
CA TYR A 91 10.12 12.17 9.70
C TYR A 91 8.77 12.88 9.85
N PRO A 92 8.65 13.85 10.77
CA PRO A 92 7.47 14.69 10.84
C PRO A 92 7.30 15.37 9.49
N GLY A 93 6.23 15.01 8.76
CA GLY A 93 6.07 15.35 7.36
C GLY A 93 6.13 16.86 7.10
N ASP A 94 6.82 17.23 6.02
CA ASP A 94 6.80 18.60 5.53
C ASP A 94 5.41 18.97 4.99
N SER A 95 5.13 20.29 4.90
CA SER A 95 3.94 20.81 4.25
C SER A 95 3.80 20.21 2.85
N VAL A 96 2.63 19.70 2.48
CA VAL A 96 2.44 19.06 1.18
C VAL A 96 2.44 20.11 0.07
N HIS A 97 3.48 20.10 -0.77
CA HIS A 97 3.56 20.95 -1.96
C HIS A 97 2.79 20.30 -3.12
N LEU A 98 1.51 20.64 -3.25
CA LEU A 98 0.67 20.13 -4.33
C LEU A 98 0.69 21.04 -5.56
N ASN A 99 0.59 20.43 -6.74
CA ASN A 99 0.36 21.16 -7.98
C ASN A 99 -0.99 21.91 -7.90
N PRO A 100 -1.06 23.19 -8.33
CA PRO A 100 -2.30 23.97 -8.28
C PRO A 100 -3.51 23.26 -8.91
N THR A 101 -3.31 22.55 -10.02
CA THR A 101 -4.37 21.77 -10.69
C THR A 101 -4.92 20.65 -9.81
N VAL A 102 -4.09 20.04 -8.96
CA VAL A 102 -4.53 19.01 -8.01
C VAL A 102 -5.33 19.65 -6.88
N LEU A 103 -4.91 20.82 -6.40
CA LEU A 103 -5.62 21.57 -5.37
C LEU A 103 -7.03 21.96 -5.82
N GLU A 104 -7.18 22.43 -7.06
CA GLU A 104 -8.50 22.71 -7.67
C GLU A 104 -9.40 21.47 -7.72
N ARG A 105 -8.84 20.30 -8.08
CA ARG A 105 -9.60 19.03 -8.10
C ARG A 105 -10.01 18.56 -6.71
N LEU A 106 -9.14 18.72 -5.71
CA LEU A 106 -9.47 18.37 -4.33
C LEU A 106 -10.60 19.25 -3.78
N HIS A 107 -10.52 20.56 -4.03
CA HIS A 107 -11.58 21.50 -3.66
C HIS A 107 -12.90 21.15 -4.36
N ALA A 108 -12.86 20.76 -5.65
CA ALA A 108 -14.05 20.31 -6.38
C ALA A 108 -14.68 19.02 -5.80
N TRP A 109 -13.90 18.21 -5.06
CA TRP A 109 -14.41 17.04 -4.35
C TRP A 109 -14.82 17.34 -2.91
N GLY A 110 -14.80 18.60 -2.48
CA GLY A 110 -15.14 19.01 -1.11
C GLY A 110 -14.05 18.74 -0.08
N LEU A 111 -12.81 18.49 -0.51
CA LEU A 111 -11.65 18.35 0.38
C LEU A 111 -10.95 19.71 0.51
N GLY A 112 -10.64 20.12 1.74
CA GLY A 112 -9.93 21.37 2.01
C GLY A 112 -8.48 21.36 1.50
N SER A 113 -7.81 22.51 1.63
CA SER A 113 -6.40 22.65 1.27
C SER A 113 -5.55 21.77 2.20
N PRO A 114 -4.87 20.71 1.73
CA PRO A 114 -4.24 19.76 2.65
C PRO A 114 -2.99 20.37 3.29
N GLN A 115 -3.01 20.62 4.60
CA GLN A 115 -1.78 20.90 5.37
C GLN A 115 -1.04 19.61 5.76
N SER A 116 -1.67 18.46 5.55
CA SER A 116 -1.16 17.12 5.86
C SER A 116 -1.40 16.17 4.69
N ILE A 117 -0.61 15.10 4.60
CA ILE A 117 -0.76 14.01 3.62
C ILE A 117 -2.11 13.31 3.77
N VAL A 118 -2.70 13.35 4.97
CA VAL A 118 -3.96 12.69 5.30
C VAL A 118 -5.06 13.75 5.46
N PRO A 119 -6.07 13.80 4.56
CA PRO A 119 -7.16 14.78 4.63
C PRO A 119 -8.05 14.53 5.86
N PRO A 120 -8.14 15.47 6.82
CA PRO A 120 -8.91 15.25 8.05
C PRO A 120 -10.40 15.02 7.79
N GLU A 121 -10.94 15.50 6.66
CA GLU A 121 -12.34 15.36 6.27
C GLU A 121 -12.71 13.90 5.99
N LEU A 122 -11.80 13.10 5.42
CA LEU A 122 -12.03 11.69 5.13
C LEU A 122 -11.87 10.80 6.36
N PHE A 123 -11.07 11.24 7.33
CA PHE A 123 -10.73 10.49 8.54
C PHE A 123 -11.42 11.04 9.80
N ALA A 124 -12.35 11.97 9.64
CA ALA A 124 -13.16 12.48 10.73
C ALA A 124 -14.00 11.36 11.35
N THR A 125 -14.18 11.43 12.66
CA THR A 125 -14.97 10.44 13.41
C THR A 125 -16.42 10.36 12.91
N SER A 126 -16.97 11.45 12.39
CA SER A 126 -18.30 11.50 11.76
C SER A 126 -18.39 10.64 10.49
N VAL A 127 -17.34 10.63 9.66
CA VAL A 127 -17.27 9.79 8.45
C VAL A 127 -17.05 8.34 8.84
N LEU A 128 -16.14 8.06 9.77
CA LEU A 128 -15.87 6.69 10.24
C LEU A 128 -17.05 6.05 11.00
N ALA A 129 -17.90 6.85 11.63
CA ALA A 129 -19.15 6.38 12.25
C ALA A 129 -20.26 6.13 11.21
N SER A 130 -20.10 6.62 9.98
CA SER A 130 -21.09 6.45 8.92
C SER A 130 -21.04 5.04 8.33
N TRP A 131 -22.21 4.46 8.08
CA TRP A 131 -22.33 3.18 7.38
C TRP A 131 -21.69 3.22 5.98
N LYS A 132 -21.65 4.40 5.35
CA LYS A 132 -21.04 4.61 4.03
C LYS A 132 -19.55 4.25 4.03
N ALA A 133 -18.83 4.69 5.07
CA ALA A 133 -17.41 4.40 5.23
C ALA A 133 -17.19 2.90 5.43
N TRP A 134 -18.00 2.25 6.27
CA TRP A 134 -17.92 0.80 6.46
C TRP A 134 -18.27 0.01 5.21
N ALA A 135 -19.29 0.42 4.46
CA ALA A 135 -19.64 -0.19 3.17
C ALA A 135 -18.49 -0.08 2.16
N TYR A 136 -17.84 1.08 2.09
CA TYR A 136 -16.66 1.28 1.24
C TYR A 136 -15.46 0.43 1.69
N LEU A 137 -15.11 0.45 2.98
CA LEU A 137 -13.97 -0.29 3.51
C LEU A 137 -14.14 -1.80 3.38
N LEU A 138 -15.32 -2.33 3.75
CA LEU A 138 -15.62 -3.75 3.66
C LEU A 138 -15.78 -4.19 2.21
N GLY A 139 -16.50 -3.43 1.39
CA GLY A 139 -16.69 -3.72 -0.03
C GLY A 139 -15.38 -3.66 -0.82
N GLY A 140 -14.61 -2.58 -0.64
CA GLY A 140 -13.29 -2.42 -1.25
C GLY A 140 -12.30 -3.48 -0.78
N GLY A 141 -12.24 -3.75 0.52
CA GLY A 141 -11.38 -4.80 1.08
C GLY A 141 -11.74 -6.19 0.54
N PHE A 142 -13.03 -6.50 0.43
CA PHE A 142 -13.50 -7.74 -0.19
C PHE A 142 -13.08 -7.84 -1.66
N LEU A 143 -13.31 -6.80 -2.46
CA LEU A 143 -12.95 -6.78 -3.89
C LEU A 143 -11.44 -6.92 -4.09
N ILE A 144 -10.62 -6.25 -3.27
CA ILE A 144 -9.15 -6.36 -3.32
C ILE A 144 -8.72 -7.78 -2.95
N GLY A 145 -9.27 -8.35 -1.87
CA GLY A 145 -8.94 -9.71 -1.43
C GLY A 145 -9.36 -10.77 -2.47
N PHE A 146 -10.56 -10.65 -3.00
CA PHE A 146 -11.08 -11.51 -4.07
C PHE A 146 -10.22 -11.40 -5.33
N GLY A 147 -9.96 -10.17 -5.80
CA GLY A 147 -9.16 -9.92 -7.00
C GLY A 147 -7.73 -10.42 -6.87
N ALA A 148 -7.07 -10.18 -5.73
CA ALA A 148 -5.73 -10.69 -5.47
C ALA A 148 -5.69 -12.23 -5.47
N ARG A 149 -6.75 -12.89 -4.98
CA ARG A 149 -6.81 -14.36 -5.02
C ARG A 149 -7.11 -14.88 -6.42
N TYR A 150 -8.05 -14.26 -7.13
CA TYR A 150 -8.41 -14.61 -8.50
C TYR A 150 -7.23 -14.45 -9.47
N GLY A 151 -6.45 -13.37 -9.31
CA GLY A 151 -5.23 -13.13 -10.08
C GLY A 151 -4.02 -13.99 -9.66
N GLY A 152 -4.11 -14.73 -8.55
CA GLY A 152 -3.00 -15.54 -8.04
C GLY A 152 -1.92 -14.75 -7.28
N GLY A 153 -2.14 -13.46 -7.01
CA GLY A 153 -1.21 -12.58 -6.32
C GLY A 153 -1.71 -11.13 -6.23
N CYS A 154 -1.02 -10.30 -5.45
CA CYS A 154 -1.21 -8.85 -5.44
C CYS A 154 -0.05 -8.13 -6.14
N THR A 155 -0.01 -6.79 -6.06
CA THR A 155 1.05 -5.97 -6.64
C THR A 155 2.45 -6.39 -6.18
N SER A 156 2.66 -6.75 -4.91
CA SER A 156 3.99 -7.20 -4.46
C SER A 156 4.39 -8.54 -5.11
N GLY A 157 3.45 -9.45 -5.31
CA GLY A 157 3.72 -10.75 -5.93
C GLY A 157 3.95 -10.66 -7.43
N HIS A 158 3.08 -9.96 -8.17
CA HIS A 158 3.21 -9.86 -9.63
C HIS A 158 4.21 -8.77 -10.06
N ALA A 159 4.14 -7.56 -9.48
CA ALA A 159 4.95 -6.43 -9.94
C ALA A 159 6.39 -6.46 -9.43
N ILE A 160 6.61 -6.88 -8.17
CA ILE A 160 7.96 -6.93 -7.60
C ILE A 160 8.59 -8.29 -7.90
N SER A 161 8.04 -9.38 -7.35
CA SER A 161 8.63 -10.72 -7.54
C SER A 161 8.47 -11.27 -8.96
N GLY A 162 7.25 -11.23 -9.49
CA GLY A 162 6.91 -11.85 -10.78
C GLY A 162 7.63 -11.22 -11.98
N LEU A 163 7.71 -9.88 -12.02
CA LEU A 163 8.48 -9.18 -13.05
C LEU A 163 9.99 -9.38 -12.89
N ALA A 164 10.51 -9.41 -11.66
CA ALA A 164 11.92 -9.72 -11.41
C ALA A 164 12.30 -11.14 -11.89
N MET A 165 11.34 -12.08 -11.85
CA MET A 165 11.47 -13.43 -12.39
C MET A 165 11.08 -13.55 -13.87
N LEU A 166 10.82 -12.44 -14.57
CA LEU A 166 10.44 -12.38 -15.99
C LEU A 166 9.20 -13.22 -16.35
N GLN A 167 8.22 -13.30 -15.44
CA GLN A 167 7.00 -14.06 -15.67
C GLN A 167 6.01 -13.28 -16.54
N LEU A 168 5.72 -13.80 -17.74
CA LEU A 168 4.74 -13.21 -18.65
C LEU A 168 3.33 -13.07 -18.04
N PRO A 169 2.78 -14.04 -17.28
CA PRO A 169 1.50 -13.88 -16.60
C PRO A 169 1.48 -12.69 -15.64
N SER A 170 2.60 -12.45 -14.94
CA SER A 170 2.75 -11.32 -14.02
C SER A 170 2.80 -9.99 -14.75
N LEU A 171 3.42 -9.92 -15.93
CA LEU A 171 3.37 -8.72 -16.78
C LEU A 171 1.93 -8.38 -17.19
N VAL A 172 1.17 -9.37 -17.65
CA VAL A 172 -0.23 -9.17 -18.03
C VAL A 172 -1.05 -8.69 -16.82
N ALA A 173 -0.91 -9.33 -15.66
CA ALA A 173 -1.59 -8.92 -14.43
C ALA A 173 -1.27 -7.46 -14.05
N VAL A 174 0.00 -7.06 -14.12
CA VAL A 174 0.43 -5.69 -13.81
C VAL A 174 -0.19 -4.67 -14.76
N VAL A 175 -0.24 -4.95 -16.07
CA VAL A 175 -0.91 -4.06 -17.04
C VAL A 175 -2.37 -3.83 -16.64
N PHE A 176 -3.11 -4.89 -16.32
CA PHE A 176 -4.50 -4.75 -15.87
C PHE A 176 -4.65 -4.05 -14.52
N PHE A 177 -3.72 -4.25 -13.58
CA PHE A 177 -3.70 -3.50 -12.32
C PHE A 177 -3.52 -2.01 -12.55
N PHE A 178 -2.63 -1.61 -13.47
CA PHE A 178 -2.43 -0.21 -13.84
C PHE A 178 -3.66 0.38 -14.53
N VAL A 179 -4.26 -0.33 -15.49
CA VAL A 179 -5.49 0.11 -16.16
C VAL A 179 -6.63 0.28 -15.16
N GLY A 180 -6.82 -0.69 -14.26
CA GLY A 180 -7.81 -0.62 -13.19
C GLY A 180 -7.55 0.54 -12.22
N GLY A 181 -6.29 0.79 -11.87
CA GLY A 181 -5.87 1.92 -11.06
C GLY A 181 -6.16 3.27 -11.72
N LEU A 182 -5.91 3.40 -13.02
CA LEU A 182 -6.26 4.59 -13.79
C LEU A 182 -7.77 4.82 -13.85
N ILE A 183 -8.55 3.78 -14.16
CA ILE A 183 -10.02 3.87 -14.14
C ILE A 183 -10.49 4.29 -12.74
N SER A 184 -9.94 3.69 -11.69
CA SER A 184 -10.28 4.03 -10.31
C SER A 184 -9.97 5.50 -9.98
N ALA A 185 -8.76 5.97 -10.29
CA ALA A 185 -8.33 7.32 -9.99
C ALA A 185 -9.17 8.40 -10.69
N TRP A 186 -9.57 8.15 -11.95
CA TRP A 186 -10.30 9.13 -12.74
C TRP A 186 -11.82 9.05 -12.58
N TRP A 187 -12.36 7.85 -12.29
CA TRP A 187 -13.81 7.64 -12.29
C TRP A 187 -14.37 7.24 -10.93
N ILE A 188 -13.71 6.36 -10.19
CA ILE A 188 -14.25 5.78 -8.97
C ILE A 188 -13.98 6.70 -7.78
N VAL A 189 -12.71 7.04 -7.53
CA VAL A 189 -12.27 7.84 -6.39
C VAL A 189 -13.03 9.17 -6.27
N PRO A 190 -13.18 9.99 -7.33
CA PRO A 190 -13.90 11.26 -7.23
C PRO A 190 -15.34 11.09 -6.72
N ARG A 191 -16.05 10.08 -7.26
CA ARG A 191 -17.45 9.81 -6.91
C ARG A 191 -17.59 9.25 -5.50
N VAL A 192 -16.68 8.36 -5.12
CA VAL A 192 -16.68 7.74 -3.78
C VAL A 192 -16.36 8.78 -2.70
N VAL A 193 -15.37 9.64 -2.92
CA VAL A 193 -15.00 10.71 -1.98
C VAL A 193 -16.20 11.62 -1.71
N VAL A 194 -16.83 12.13 -2.77
CA VAL A 194 -18.02 12.98 -2.68
C VAL A 194 -19.18 12.28 -1.96
N TRP A 195 -19.42 10.99 -2.27
CA TRP A 195 -20.44 10.19 -1.62
C TRP A 195 -20.18 9.97 -0.11
N LEU A 196 -18.91 9.74 0.28
CA LEU A 196 -18.49 9.53 1.67
C LEU A 196 -18.67 10.77 2.52
N ILE A 197 -18.22 11.93 2.04
CA ILE A 197 -18.30 13.21 2.78
C ILE A 197 -19.71 13.84 2.76
N GLY A 198 -20.60 13.33 1.92
CA GLY A 198 -21.99 13.80 1.85
C GLY A 198 -22.18 15.09 1.04
N GLY A 199 -21.19 15.50 0.25
CA GLY A 199 -21.27 16.64 -0.64
C GLY A 199 -22.11 16.31 -1.88
N GLY A 200 -23.09 17.15 -2.19
CA GLY A 200 -23.69 17.20 -3.51
C GLY A 200 -22.69 17.70 -4.54
N ALA A 201 -22.94 17.37 -5.80
CA ALA A 201 -22.31 18.03 -6.94
C ALA A 201 -22.41 19.56 -6.85
#